data_AF-A0AAV3ZC69-F1
#
_entry.id   AF-A0AAV3ZC69-F1
#
_cell.length_a   1.000
_cell.length_b   1.000
_cell.length_c   1.000
_cell.angle_alpha   90.00
_cell.angle_beta   90.00
_cell.angle_gamma   90.00
#
_symmetry.space_group_name_H-M   'P 1'
#
loop_
_entity.id
_entity.type
_entity.pdbx_description
1 polymer ?
#
loop_
_entity_poly.entity_id
_entity_poly.type
_entity_poly.pdbx_seq_one_letter_code
_entity_poly.pdbx_strand_id
1 'polypeptide(L)'
;MSMTQVYQWCSWFKDGRTSLQDEPRCGRPNTANNDWNTVRVDELIKVDRRVKLVEIFLKLEIPKTNVYEIVHNKLGYRKVSATWVPKMLSDEHKRQRVEISQILLHRCQQEGDETVDVGPGGDHRARNKLLEHLVTGDETWLHLNTPETKRDSMTWKHPSSPVTKKFKVQQSATKVMAIVFWDSRGMILLHILTKGDSVNADQYCEKLDRLRYAVRRKRPGLLRS
;
A
#
# COMPACT_ATOMS: atom_id res chain seq x y z
N MET A 1 14.78 -6.07 -54.10
CA MET A 1 15.50 -7.28 -53.65
C MET A 1 16.41 -7.73 -54.77
N SER A 2 17.66 -8.07 -54.48
CA SER A 2 18.57 -8.61 -55.50
C SER A 2 18.15 -10.04 -55.89
N MET A 3 18.51 -10.51 -57.08
CA MET A 3 18.28 -11.90 -57.49
C MET A 3 18.80 -12.91 -56.45
N THR A 4 19.94 -12.61 -55.83
CA THR A 4 20.53 -13.43 -54.76
C THR A 4 19.62 -13.57 -53.55
N GLN A 5 18.95 -12.50 -53.13
CA GLN A 5 17.99 -12.54 -52.02
C GLN A 5 16.74 -13.35 -52.39
N VAL A 6 16.26 -13.26 -53.63
CA VAL A 6 15.11 -14.03 -54.11
C VAL A 6 15.42 -15.52 -54.08
N TYR A 7 16.59 -15.95 -54.58
CA TYR A 7 17.00 -17.36 -54.52
C TYR A 7 17.16 -17.87 -53.08
N GLN A 8 17.68 -17.04 -52.17
CA GLN A 8 17.84 -17.39 -50.76
C GLN A 8 16.49 -17.59 -50.06
N TRP A 9 15.52 -16.70 -50.29
CA TRP A 9 14.15 -16.86 -49.79
C TRP A 9 13.47 -18.09 -50.38
N CYS A 10 13.61 -18.35 -51.68
CA CYS A 10 13.08 -19.58 -52.30
C CYS A 10 13.68 -20.86 -51.69
N SER A 11 14.97 -20.85 -51.30
CA SER A 11 15.57 -21.97 -50.57
C SER A 11 14.95 -22.11 -49.19
N TRP A 12 14.87 -21.03 -48.41
CA TRP A 12 14.29 -21.07 -47.06
C TRP A 12 12.85 -21.55 -47.03
N PHE A 13 12.02 -21.16 -48.01
CA PHE A 13 10.65 -21.67 -48.12
C PHE A 13 10.60 -23.17 -48.46
N LYS A 14 11.50 -23.66 -49.33
CA LYS A 14 11.62 -25.10 -49.62
C LYS A 14 12.07 -25.90 -48.39
N ASP A 15 12.92 -25.31 -47.57
CA ASP A 15 13.41 -25.89 -46.32
C ASP A 15 12.40 -25.75 -45.15
N GLY A 16 11.16 -25.29 -45.43
CA GLY A 16 10.06 -25.30 -44.47
C GLY A 16 9.92 -24.03 -43.62
N ARG A 17 10.71 -22.97 -43.88
CA ARG A 17 10.52 -21.67 -43.22
C ARG A 17 9.22 -21.03 -43.70
N THR A 18 8.26 -20.79 -42.81
CA THR A 18 7.00 -20.09 -43.12
C THR A 18 6.98 -18.63 -42.64
N SER A 19 7.93 -18.24 -41.80
CA SER A 19 8.00 -16.88 -41.23
C SER A 19 8.67 -15.89 -42.19
N LEU A 20 7.97 -14.79 -42.44
CA LEU A 20 8.44 -13.63 -43.20
C LEU A 20 9.23 -12.62 -42.36
N GLN A 21 9.30 -12.83 -41.04
CA GLN A 21 10.04 -11.94 -40.14
C GLN A 21 11.54 -12.21 -40.22
N ASP A 22 12.33 -11.15 -40.05
CA ASP A 22 13.78 -11.26 -39.89
C ASP A 22 14.10 -12.14 -38.67
N GLU A 23 15.12 -12.99 -38.81
CA GLU A 23 15.67 -13.69 -37.64
C GLU A 23 16.36 -12.70 -36.70
N PRO A 24 16.50 -13.04 -35.40
CA PRO A 24 17.26 -12.24 -34.46
C PRO A 24 18.65 -11.93 -35.03
N ARG A 25 18.89 -10.65 -35.33
CA ARG A 25 20.20 -10.22 -35.82
C ARG A 25 21.18 -10.24 -34.65
N CYS A 26 22.37 -10.79 -34.85
CA CYS A 26 23.46 -10.64 -33.90
C CYS A 26 23.90 -9.16 -33.86
N GLY A 27 23.42 -8.43 -32.86
CA GLY A 27 23.86 -7.06 -32.59
C GLY A 27 25.29 -7.00 -32.04
N ARG A 28 25.76 -5.79 -31.74
CA ARG A 28 27.05 -5.59 -31.05
C ARG A 28 27.01 -6.33 -29.70
N PRO A 29 28.01 -7.16 -29.35
CA PRO A 29 28.06 -7.83 -28.06
C PRO A 29 28.02 -6.81 -26.93
N ASN A 30 27.02 -6.88 -26.06
CA ASN A 30 26.95 -6.02 -24.89
C ASN A 30 27.93 -6.56 -23.82
N THR A 31 29.19 -6.14 -23.90
CA THR A 31 30.27 -6.56 -22.99
C THR A 31 29.97 -6.26 -21.53
N ALA A 32 29.14 -5.26 -21.27
CA ALA A 32 28.78 -4.84 -19.91
C ALA A 32 27.50 -5.51 -19.37
N ASN A 33 26.61 -6.03 -20.24
CA ASN A 33 25.36 -6.66 -19.85
C ASN A 33 25.39 -8.19 -20.09
N ASN A 34 26.46 -8.84 -19.64
CA ASN A 34 26.62 -10.29 -19.69
C ASN A 34 26.11 -10.96 -18.39
N ASP A 35 25.99 -12.28 -18.41
CA ASP A 35 25.47 -13.04 -17.25
C ASP A 35 26.40 -12.92 -16.04
N TRP A 36 27.71 -12.84 -16.26
CA TRP A 36 28.68 -12.65 -15.18
C TRP A 36 28.49 -11.34 -14.41
N ASN A 37 28.31 -10.22 -15.11
CA ASN A 37 27.99 -8.94 -14.48
C ASN A 37 26.61 -8.95 -13.82
N THR A 38 25.65 -9.68 -14.40
CA THR A 38 24.31 -9.83 -13.82
C THR A 38 24.38 -10.52 -12.45
N VAL A 39 25.17 -11.60 -12.33
CA VAL A 39 25.40 -12.30 -11.06
C VAL A 39 26.10 -11.39 -10.04
N ARG A 40 27.17 -10.68 -10.42
CA ARG A 40 27.89 -9.77 -9.52
C ARG A 40 27.02 -8.64 -8.99
N VAL A 41 26.16 -8.07 -9.84
CA VAL A 41 25.20 -7.03 -9.43
C VAL A 41 24.17 -7.61 -8.44
N ASP A 42 23.64 -8.80 -8.69
CA ASP A 42 22.69 -9.46 -7.79
C ASP A 42 23.32 -9.80 -6.43
N GLU A 43 24.55 -10.30 -6.41
CA GLU A 43 25.31 -10.57 -5.18
C GLU A 43 25.49 -9.30 -4.33
N LEU A 44 25.90 -8.19 -4.94
CA LEU A 44 26.04 -6.92 -4.22
C LEU A 44 24.73 -6.44 -3.61
N ILE A 45 23.61 -6.60 -4.32
CA ILE A 45 22.28 -6.23 -3.82
C ILE A 45 21.81 -7.18 -2.71
N LYS A 46 22.13 -8.47 -2.79
CA LYS A 46 21.80 -9.46 -1.74
C LYS A 46 22.57 -9.18 -0.44
N VAL A 47 23.84 -8.76 -0.55
CA VAL A 47 24.66 -8.37 0.60
C VAL A 47 24.14 -7.09 1.25
N ASP A 48 23.83 -6.06 0.46
CA ASP A 48 23.23 -4.82 0.96
C ASP A 48 22.03 -4.40 0.10
N ARG A 49 20.83 -4.62 0.62
CA ARG A 49 19.57 -4.26 -0.05
C ARG A 49 19.36 -2.75 -0.21
N ARG A 50 20.18 -1.90 0.44
CA ARG A 50 20.10 -0.43 0.37
C ARG A 50 21.10 0.20 -0.61
N VAL A 51 22.02 -0.59 -1.17
CA VAL A 51 23.10 -0.15 -2.06
C VAL A 51 22.60 0.81 -3.15
N LYS A 52 23.40 1.83 -3.46
CA LYS A 52 23.09 2.78 -4.54
C LYS A 52 23.63 2.26 -5.86
N LEU A 53 22.91 2.53 -6.96
CA LEU A 53 23.39 2.18 -8.32
C LEU A 53 24.78 2.77 -8.62
N VAL A 54 25.09 3.93 -8.06
CA VAL A 54 26.41 4.57 -8.20
C VAL A 54 27.51 3.75 -7.52
N GLU A 55 27.23 3.18 -6.34
CA GLU A 55 28.19 2.34 -5.62
C GLU A 55 28.44 1.02 -6.37
N ILE A 56 27.40 0.45 -6.98
CA ILE A 56 27.53 -0.75 -7.83
C ILE A 56 28.38 -0.44 -9.07
N PHE A 57 28.11 0.68 -9.75
CA PHE A 57 28.92 1.13 -10.89
C PHE A 57 30.39 1.26 -10.49
N LEU A 58 30.71 1.96 -9.40
CA LEU A 58 32.08 2.18 -8.96
C LEU A 58 32.79 0.88 -8.57
N LYS A 59 32.09 -0.06 -7.93
CA LYS A 59 32.66 -1.35 -7.51
C LYS A 59 32.91 -2.31 -8.66
N LEU A 60 32.04 -2.31 -9.67
CA LEU A 60 32.12 -3.27 -10.77
C LEU A 60 32.73 -2.66 -12.04
N GLU A 61 32.99 -1.35 -12.04
CA GLU A 61 33.45 -0.55 -13.19
C GLU A 61 32.52 -0.67 -14.41
N ILE A 62 31.22 -0.90 -14.18
CA ILE A 62 30.19 -1.06 -15.21
C ILE A 62 29.42 0.25 -15.38
N PRO A 63 29.29 0.82 -16.60
CA PRO A 63 28.53 2.05 -16.83
C PRO A 63 27.18 2.06 -16.11
N LYS A 64 26.85 3.19 -15.46
CA LYS A 64 25.63 3.34 -14.64
C LYS A 64 24.33 2.97 -15.38
N THR A 65 24.26 3.22 -16.68
CA THR A 65 23.14 2.83 -17.55
C THR A 65 22.94 1.31 -17.58
N ASN A 66 24.03 0.56 -17.72
CA ASN A 66 23.99 -0.90 -17.80
C ASN A 66 23.68 -1.50 -16.43
N VAL A 67 24.19 -0.92 -15.34
CA VAL A 67 23.78 -1.30 -13.98
C VAL A 67 22.28 -1.06 -13.81
N TYR A 68 21.75 0.07 -14.26
CA TYR A 68 20.31 0.35 -14.20
C TYR A 68 19.49 -0.70 -14.97
N GLU A 69 19.89 -1.04 -16.20
CA GLU A 69 19.25 -2.08 -17.01
C GLU A 69 19.31 -3.46 -16.34
N ILE A 70 20.47 -3.86 -15.83
CA ILE A 70 20.64 -5.14 -15.12
C ILE A 70 19.71 -5.20 -13.91
N VAL A 71 19.70 -4.15 -13.07
CA VAL A 71 18.90 -4.13 -11.83
C VAL A 71 17.40 -4.15 -12.12
N HIS A 72 16.91 -3.30 -13.03
CA HIS A 72 15.47 -3.13 -13.23
C HIS A 72 14.88 -4.08 -14.27
N ASN A 73 15.58 -4.31 -15.39
CA ASN A 73 15.03 -5.06 -16.51
C ASN A 73 15.40 -6.54 -16.45
N LYS A 74 16.64 -6.88 -16.08
CA LYS A 74 17.08 -8.29 -15.99
C LYS A 74 16.73 -8.93 -14.65
N LEU A 75 17.11 -8.29 -13.54
CA LEU A 75 16.90 -8.82 -12.19
C LEU A 75 15.51 -8.47 -11.62
N GLY A 76 14.81 -7.51 -12.23
CA GLY A 76 13.45 -7.13 -11.82
C GLY A 76 13.36 -6.41 -10.46
N TYR A 77 14.47 -5.93 -9.91
CA TYR A 77 14.46 -5.20 -8.64
C TYR A 77 13.79 -3.84 -8.80
N ARG A 78 13.04 -3.44 -7.76
CA ARG A 78 12.45 -2.11 -7.63
C ARG A 78 12.91 -1.50 -6.32
N LYS A 79 13.37 -0.24 -6.37
CA LYS A 79 13.75 0.50 -5.16
C LYS A 79 12.50 1.13 -4.54
N VAL A 80 12.07 0.60 -3.41
CA VAL A 80 10.91 1.08 -2.64
C VAL A 80 11.38 1.65 -1.30
N SER A 81 10.63 2.63 -0.78
CA SER A 81 10.84 3.12 0.59
C SER A 81 10.23 2.14 1.60
N ALA A 82 10.89 1.97 2.75
CA ALA A 82 10.29 1.25 3.87
C ALA A 82 8.97 1.92 4.31
N THR A 83 8.01 1.11 4.74
CA THR A 83 6.76 1.58 5.34
C THR A 83 6.98 1.95 6.79
N TRP A 84 6.29 2.99 7.27
CA TRP A 84 6.27 3.32 8.69
C TRP A 84 5.45 2.27 9.44
N VAL A 85 6.05 1.66 10.44
CA VAL A 85 5.38 0.71 11.35
C VAL A 85 5.22 1.39 12.71
N PRO A 86 4.01 1.46 13.28
CA PRO A 86 3.75 2.25 14.50
C PRO A 86 4.63 1.90 15.70
N LYS A 87 4.98 0.62 15.87
CA LYS A 87 5.81 0.16 16.99
C LYS A 87 6.54 -1.13 16.63
N MET A 88 7.75 -1.29 17.16
CA MET A 88 8.46 -2.56 17.13
C MET A 88 7.82 -3.52 18.14
N LEU A 89 7.22 -4.59 17.65
CA LEU A 89 6.55 -5.59 18.48
C LEU A 89 7.56 -6.65 18.95
N SER A 90 7.49 -7.03 20.22
CA SER A 90 8.15 -8.23 20.74
C SER A 90 7.51 -9.48 20.13
N ASP A 91 8.21 -10.60 20.17
CA ASP A 91 7.68 -11.86 19.65
C ASP A 91 6.45 -12.32 20.44
N GLU A 92 6.38 -12.02 21.74
CA GLU A 92 5.19 -12.25 22.56
C GLU A 92 3.98 -11.46 22.06
N HIS A 93 4.12 -10.15 21.82
CA HIS A 93 3.03 -9.34 21.26
C HIS A 93 2.58 -9.86 19.89
N LYS A 94 3.50 -10.38 19.06
CA LYS A 94 3.14 -10.98 17.76
C LYS A 94 2.30 -12.25 17.95
N ARG A 95 2.72 -13.14 18.85
CA ARG A 95 1.97 -14.38 19.16
C ARG A 95 0.56 -14.07 19.64
N GLN A 96 0.43 -13.20 20.65
CA GLN A 96 -0.87 -12.79 21.19
C GLN A 96 -1.78 -12.18 20.13
N ARG A 97 -1.24 -11.33 19.24
CA ARG A 97 -2.01 -10.74 18.13
C ARG A 97 -2.51 -11.80 17.15
N VAL A 98 -1.68 -12.80 16.81
CA VAL A 98 -2.08 -13.89 15.92
C VAL A 98 -3.17 -14.74 16.56
N GLU A 99 -2.98 -15.12 17.82
CA GLU A 99 -3.95 -15.92 18.59
C GLU A 99 -5.31 -15.23 18.69
N ILE A 100 -5.35 -13.96 19.12
CA ILE A 100 -6.60 -13.18 19.19
C ILE A 100 -7.23 -13.05 17.80
N SER A 101 -6.43 -12.81 16.76
CA SER A 101 -6.96 -12.70 15.39
C SER A 101 -7.58 -14.01 14.91
N GLN A 102 -7.00 -15.16 15.25
CA GLN A 102 -7.54 -16.47 14.93
C GLN A 102 -8.86 -16.73 15.67
N ILE A 103 -8.92 -16.41 16.97
CA ILE A 103 -10.15 -16.53 17.78
C ILE A 103 -11.27 -15.66 17.18
N LEU A 104 -10.97 -14.40 16.87
CA LEU A 104 -11.95 -13.47 16.28
C LEU A 104 -12.38 -13.90 14.88
N LEU A 105 -11.47 -14.42 14.06
CA LEU A 105 -11.78 -14.94 12.72
C LEU A 105 -12.70 -16.16 12.80
N HIS A 106 -12.40 -17.12 13.66
CA HIS A 106 -13.22 -18.30 13.85
C HIS A 106 -14.64 -17.94 14.32
N ARG A 107 -14.75 -17.02 15.29
CA ARG A 107 -16.05 -16.50 15.74
C ARG A 107 -16.80 -15.77 14.62
N CYS A 108 -16.10 -14.96 13.85
CA CYS A 108 -16.67 -14.27 12.70
C CYS A 108 -17.22 -15.29 11.69
N GLN A 109 -16.50 -16.37 11.39
CA GLN A 109 -16.95 -17.41 10.48
C GLN A 109 -18.21 -18.13 10.99
N GLN A 110 -18.28 -18.45 12.29
CA GLN A 110 -19.46 -19.08 12.90
C GLN A 110 -20.71 -18.17 12.92
N GLU A 111 -20.53 -16.86 13.04
CA GLU A 111 -21.61 -15.86 13.08
C GLU A 111 -21.92 -15.25 11.69
N GLY A 112 -21.26 -15.75 10.63
CA GLY A 112 -21.53 -15.38 9.24
C GLY A 112 -22.75 -16.12 8.70
N ASP A 113 -23.60 -15.40 7.95
CA ASP A 113 -24.71 -16.01 7.24
C ASP A 113 -24.22 -16.59 5.89
N GLU A 114 -24.21 -17.92 5.75
CA GLU A 114 -23.91 -18.60 4.47
C GLU A 114 -25.05 -18.44 3.44
N THR A 115 -26.21 -17.94 3.86
CA THR A 115 -27.44 -17.94 3.07
C THR A 115 -27.98 -16.54 2.84
N VAL A 116 -27.30 -15.76 2.00
CA VAL A 116 -28.01 -14.76 1.21
C VAL A 116 -27.74 -15.08 -0.24
N ASP A 117 -28.71 -15.77 -0.86
CA ASP A 117 -28.78 -15.94 -2.31
C ASP A 117 -29.11 -14.56 -2.89
N VAL A 118 -28.06 -13.76 -3.07
CA VAL A 118 -28.17 -12.44 -3.63
C VAL A 118 -28.31 -12.63 -5.14
N GLY A 119 -29.56 -12.58 -5.62
CA GLY A 119 -29.87 -12.57 -7.05
C GLY A 119 -29.02 -11.54 -7.83
N PRO A 120 -29.01 -11.61 -9.18
CA PRO A 120 -28.05 -10.87 -10.00
C PRO A 120 -28.25 -9.35 -9.84
N GLY A 121 -27.45 -8.72 -8.97
CA GLY A 121 -27.45 -7.27 -8.75
C GLY A 121 -27.38 -6.78 -7.29
N GLY A 122 -27.43 -7.65 -6.28
CA GLY A 122 -27.33 -7.19 -4.88
C GLY A 122 -25.90 -7.15 -4.31
N ASP A 123 -25.69 -6.33 -3.27
CA ASP A 123 -24.40 -6.18 -2.57
C ASP A 123 -23.93 -7.52 -1.97
N HIS A 124 -22.84 -8.09 -2.50
CA HIS A 124 -22.24 -9.36 -2.09
C HIS A 124 -21.49 -9.29 -0.75
N ARG A 125 -21.94 -8.45 0.19
CA ARG A 125 -21.36 -8.46 1.54
C ARG A 125 -22.06 -9.53 2.35
N ALA A 126 -21.37 -10.65 2.55
CA ALA A 126 -21.72 -11.64 3.55
C ALA A 126 -22.02 -10.91 4.87
N ARG A 127 -23.28 -10.98 5.31
CA ARG A 127 -23.71 -10.32 6.53
C ARG A 127 -23.18 -11.11 7.71
N ASN A 128 -22.46 -10.42 8.58
CA ASN A 128 -21.86 -11.02 9.75
C ASN A 128 -22.52 -10.45 11.00
N LYS A 129 -23.25 -11.30 11.73
CA LYS A 129 -24.03 -10.85 12.90
C LYS A 129 -23.12 -10.21 13.95
N LEU A 130 -21.91 -10.73 14.16
CA LEU A 130 -20.93 -10.14 15.08
C LEU A 130 -20.57 -8.72 14.67
N LEU A 131 -20.19 -8.52 13.41
CA LEU A 131 -19.75 -7.21 12.90
C LEU A 131 -20.89 -6.19 12.85
N GLU A 132 -22.13 -6.63 12.67
CA GLU A 132 -23.31 -5.76 12.75
C GLU A 132 -23.62 -5.27 14.17
N HIS A 133 -23.20 -6.03 15.19
CA HIS A 133 -23.38 -5.68 16.60
C HIS A 133 -22.15 -5.01 17.22
N LEU A 134 -21.05 -4.90 16.49
CA LEU A 134 -19.83 -4.27 16.98
C LEU A 134 -19.96 -2.74 16.99
N VAL A 135 -19.89 -2.16 18.18
CA VAL A 135 -19.63 -0.74 18.38
C VAL A 135 -18.18 -0.58 18.80
N THR A 136 -17.45 0.28 18.10
CA THR A 136 -16.06 0.61 18.43
C THR A 136 -15.92 2.10 18.63
N GLY A 137 -14.80 2.51 19.23
CA GLY A 137 -14.46 3.91 19.39
C GLY A 137 -12.97 4.07 19.62
N ASP A 138 -12.49 5.29 19.39
CA ASP A 138 -11.10 5.67 19.55
C ASP A 138 -11.00 7.17 19.85
N GLU A 139 -9.87 7.58 20.42
CA GLU A 139 -9.52 8.98 20.65
C GLU A 139 -8.52 9.48 19.61
N THR A 140 -8.84 10.61 18.99
CA THR A 140 -8.00 11.21 17.97
C THR A 140 -7.77 12.70 18.20
N TRP A 141 -6.60 13.19 17.80
CA TRP A 141 -6.30 14.61 17.80
C TRP A 141 -6.77 15.25 16.50
N LEU A 142 -7.71 16.19 16.59
CA LEU A 142 -8.14 17.02 15.48
C LEU A 142 -7.32 18.31 15.45
N HIS A 143 -6.62 18.53 14.35
CA HIS A 143 -5.88 19.75 14.10
C HIS A 143 -6.78 20.78 13.41
N LEU A 144 -6.88 21.99 13.97
CA LEU A 144 -7.70 23.07 13.40
C LEU A 144 -7.21 23.49 12.01
N ASN A 145 -5.89 23.46 11.80
CA ASN A 145 -5.28 23.69 10.50
C ASN A 145 -4.29 22.56 10.17
N THR A 146 -4.65 21.73 9.19
CA THR A 146 -3.75 20.73 8.61
C THR A 146 -3.26 21.27 7.26
N PRO A 147 -2.00 21.70 7.15
CA PRO A 147 -1.48 22.20 5.89
C PRO A 147 -1.43 21.04 4.88
N GLU A 148 -1.85 21.33 3.65
CA GLU A 148 -1.73 20.43 2.50
C GLU A 148 -0.30 19.84 2.44
N THR A 149 -0.15 18.53 2.22
CA THR A 149 1.18 17.92 2.19
C THR A 149 1.94 18.26 0.90
N LYS A 150 3.25 17.99 0.86
CA LYS A 150 4.05 18.16 -0.38
C LYS A 150 3.53 17.26 -1.52
N ARG A 151 3.00 16.09 -1.19
CA ARG A 151 2.46 15.15 -2.18
C ARG A 151 1.13 15.68 -2.73
N ASP A 152 0.27 16.21 -1.87
CA ASP A 152 -1.02 16.75 -2.29
C ASP A 152 -0.84 17.99 -3.18
N SER A 153 0.20 18.78 -2.94
CA SER A 153 0.54 19.94 -3.78
C SER A 153 1.11 19.60 -5.16
N MET A 154 1.20 18.32 -5.53
CA MET A 154 1.73 17.92 -6.83
C MET A 154 0.83 18.42 -7.95
N THR A 155 1.40 19.19 -8.85
CA THR A 155 0.71 19.78 -10.01
C THR A 155 1.39 19.36 -11.30
N TRP A 156 0.60 19.14 -12.35
CA TRP A 156 1.11 18.95 -13.69
C TRP A 156 1.60 20.29 -14.25
N LYS A 157 2.79 20.32 -14.87
CA LYS A 157 3.32 21.53 -15.50
C LYS A 157 4.01 21.22 -16.83
N HIS A 158 4.03 22.21 -17.73
CA HIS A 158 4.86 22.14 -18.94
C HIS A 158 6.35 22.34 -18.59
N PRO A 159 7.31 21.80 -19.37
CA PRO A 159 8.74 21.99 -19.13
C PRO A 159 9.16 23.46 -19.01
N SER A 160 8.59 24.34 -19.83
CA SER A 160 8.85 25.79 -19.83
C SER A 160 8.15 26.56 -18.70
N SER A 161 7.20 25.96 -18.00
CA SER A 161 6.47 26.64 -16.92
C SER A 161 7.31 26.74 -15.63
N PRO A 162 7.19 27.85 -14.87
CA PRO A 162 7.85 27.98 -13.58
C PRO A 162 7.36 26.91 -12.58
N VAL A 163 8.21 26.58 -11.61
CA VAL A 163 7.88 25.61 -10.55
C VAL A 163 7.06 26.30 -9.46
N THR A 164 5.90 25.75 -9.11
CA THR A 164 5.10 26.20 -7.97
C THR A 164 5.90 26.06 -6.69
N LYS A 165 6.07 27.16 -5.96
CA LYS A 165 6.76 27.18 -4.67
C LYS A 165 5.76 26.92 -3.56
N LYS A 166 5.98 25.87 -2.78
CA LYS A 166 5.25 25.62 -1.53
C LYS A 166 6.10 26.07 -0.36
N PHE A 167 5.58 27.01 0.42
CA PHE A 167 6.21 27.42 1.68
C PHE A 167 5.88 26.40 2.76
N LYS A 168 6.85 26.12 3.64
CA LYS A 168 6.62 25.24 4.80
C LYS A 168 5.74 26.00 5.80
N VAL A 169 4.51 25.55 5.96
CA VAL A 169 3.60 26.03 7.00
C VAL A 169 3.66 25.01 8.14
N GLN A 170 3.88 25.48 9.37
CA GLN A 170 3.79 24.61 10.55
C GLN A 170 2.33 24.27 10.81
N GLN A 171 2.05 23.01 11.17
CA GLN A 171 0.72 22.64 11.70
C GLN A 171 0.39 23.54 12.89
N SER A 172 -0.87 23.99 12.99
CA SER A 172 -1.29 24.80 14.14
C SER A 172 -1.04 24.03 15.43
N ALA A 173 -0.42 24.66 16.42
CA ALA A 173 -0.27 24.11 17.77
C ALA A 173 -1.63 23.84 18.44
N THR A 174 -2.68 24.49 17.96
CA THR A 174 -4.06 24.25 18.38
C THR A 174 -4.56 22.92 17.84
N LYS A 175 -4.70 21.96 18.75
CA LYS A 175 -5.37 20.67 18.55
C LYS A 175 -6.44 20.48 19.62
N VAL A 176 -7.52 19.82 19.25
CA VAL A 176 -8.58 19.39 20.18
C VAL A 176 -8.65 17.87 20.14
N MET A 177 -8.88 17.23 21.28
CA MET A 177 -9.08 15.79 21.33
C MET A 177 -10.54 15.48 21.03
N ALA A 178 -10.79 14.48 20.19
CA ALA A 178 -12.12 13.98 19.92
C ALA A 178 -12.19 12.50 20.29
N ILE A 179 -13.25 12.13 21.00
CA ILE A 179 -13.63 10.74 21.25
C ILE A 179 -14.78 10.44 20.30
N VAL A 180 -14.61 9.43 19.46
CA VAL A 180 -15.62 9.05 18.47
C VAL A 180 -15.99 7.59 18.64
N PHE A 181 -17.29 7.29 18.56
CA PHE A 181 -17.84 5.94 18.56
C PHE A 181 -18.70 5.72 17.32
N TRP A 182 -18.55 4.55 16.70
CA TRP A 182 -19.25 4.19 15.47
C TRP A 182 -19.49 2.68 15.37
N ASP A 183 -20.43 2.31 14.50
CA ASP A 183 -20.67 0.93 14.07
C ASP A 183 -20.63 0.83 12.54
N SER A 184 -20.99 -0.33 12.00
CA SER A 184 -21.12 -0.55 10.55
C SER A 184 -22.15 0.36 9.86
N ARG A 185 -23.06 0.99 10.62
CA ARG A 185 -24.07 1.95 10.14
C ARG A 185 -23.64 3.41 10.27
N GLY A 186 -22.41 3.67 10.73
CA GLY A 186 -21.82 5.00 10.85
C GLY A 186 -21.75 5.54 12.28
N MET A 187 -21.58 6.85 12.40
CA MET A 187 -21.24 7.51 13.66
C MET A 187 -22.38 7.50 14.69
N ILE A 188 -22.07 7.06 15.91
CA ILE A 188 -23.02 6.98 17.03
C ILE A 188 -22.83 8.19 17.95
N LEU A 189 -21.60 8.48 18.39
CA LEU A 189 -21.32 9.57 19.31
C LEU A 189 -19.99 10.23 18.95
N LEU A 190 -19.96 11.56 18.98
CA LEU A 190 -18.74 12.36 18.87
C LEU A 190 -18.70 13.30 20.06
N HIS A 191 -17.60 13.30 20.78
CA HIS A 191 -17.35 14.23 21.87
C HIS A 191 -16.02 14.94 21.65
N ILE A 192 -16.07 16.27 21.53
CA ILE A 192 -14.89 17.12 21.40
C ILE A 192 -14.54 17.65 22.78
N LEU A 193 -13.33 17.39 23.24
CA LEU A 193 -12.80 17.90 24.50
C LEU A 193 -12.34 19.35 24.32
N THR A 194 -12.63 20.17 25.32
CA THR A 194 -12.15 21.55 25.34
C THR A 194 -10.68 21.60 25.78
N LYS A 195 -10.00 22.70 25.47
CA LYS A 195 -8.57 22.86 25.74
C LYS A 195 -8.34 22.88 27.27
N GLY A 196 -7.67 21.86 27.80
CA GLY A 196 -7.38 21.72 29.23
C GLY A 196 -8.04 20.50 29.87
N ASP A 197 -9.01 19.88 29.18
CA ASP A 197 -9.63 18.64 29.62
C ASP A 197 -8.71 17.45 29.32
N SER A 198 -8.53 16.56 30.31
CA SER A 198 -7.83 15.30 30.16
C SER A 198 -8.80 14.15 30.37
N VAL A 199 -8.85 13.18 29.45
CA VAL A 199 -9.64 11.96 29.62
C VAL A 199 -9.06 11.16 30.78
N ASN A 200 -9.67 11.30 31.95
CA ASN A 200 -9.43 10.41 33.09
C ASN A 200 -10.48 9.28 33.09
N ALA A 201 -10.29 8.31 33.99
CA ALA A 201 -11.17 7.15 34.06
C ALA A 201 -12.64 7.53 34.30
N ASP A 202 -12.91 8.44 35.24
CA ASP A 202 -14.28 8.85 35.59
C ASP A 202 -14.98 9.57 34.44
N GLN A 203 -14.28 10.49 33.77
CA GLN A 203 -14.79 11.17 32.59
C GLN A 203 -15.08 10.18 31.46
N TYR A 204 -14.24 9.16 31.29
CA TYR A 204 -14.46 8.14 30.28
C TYR A 204 -15.68 7.28 30.59
N CYS A 205 -15.87 6.88 31.85
CA CYS A 205 -17.10 6.21 32.30
C CYS A 205 -18.36 7.02 31.96
N GLU A 206 -18.33 8.34 32.22
CA GLU A 206 -19.44 9.22 31.86
C GLU A 206 -19.70 9.23 30.32
N LYS A 207 -18.64 9.16 29.50
CA LYS A 207 -18.81 9.05 28.04
C LYS A 207 -19.39 7.71 27.64
N LEU A 208 -19.05 6.62 28.31
CA LEU A 208 -19.64 5.29 28.07
C LEU A 208 -21.12 5.25 28.45
N ASP A 209 -21.53 5.94 29.52
CA ASP A 209 -22.96 6.08 29.87
C ASP A 209 -23.73 6.87 28.80
N ARG A 210 -23.14 7.98 28.33
CA ARG A 210 -23.68 8.74 27.20
C ARG A 210 -23.72 7.92 25.91
N LEU A 211 -22.72 7.08 25.67
CA LEU A 211 -22.68 6.15 24.54
C LEU A 211 -23.83 5.14 24.64
N ARG A 212 -24.04 4.53 25.80
CA ARG A 212 -25.15 3.58 26.02
C ARG A 212 -26.49 4.23 25.69
N TYR A 213 -26.72 5.46 26.13
CA TYR A 213 -27.91 6.22 25.77
C TYR A 213 -27.99 6.49 24.26
N ALA A 214 -26.89 6.92 23.64
CA ALA A 214 -26.82 7.19 22.20
C ALA A 214 -27.09 5.92 21.36
N VAL A 215 -26.59 4.76 21.77
CA VAL A 215 -26.84 3.47 21.13
C VAL A 215 -28.33 3.12 21.22
N ARG A 216 -28.96 3.21 22.41
CA ARG A 216 -30.40 2.95 22.56
C ARG A 216 -31.25 3.79 21.61
N ARG A 217 -30.89 5.07 21.46
CA ARG A 217 -31.63 6.02 20.62
C ARG A 217 -31.36 5.81 19.12
N LYS A 218 -30.10 5.68 18.72
CA LYS A 218 -29.68 5.66 17.31
C LYS A 218 -29.68 4.27 16.68
N ARG A 219 -29.69 3.21 17.51
CA ARG A 219 -29.58 1.80 17.12
C ARG A 219 -30.59 0.94 17.92
N PRO A 220 -31.91 1.13 17.74
CA PRO A 220 -32.92 0.32 18.44
C PRO A 220 -32.67 -1.18 18.21
N GLY A 221 -32.82 -1.99 19.26
CA GLY A 221 -32.61 -3.45 19.22
C GLY A 221 -31.15 -3.92 19.26
N LEU A 222 -30.16 -3.01 19.21
CA LEU A 222 -28.74 -3.40 19.28
C LEU A 222 -28.32 -3.85 20.69
N LEU A 223 -28.87 -3.20 21.72
CA LEU A 223 -28.67 -3.63 23.10
C LEU A 223 -29.75 -4.66 23.44
N ARG A 224 -29.32 -5.83 23.90
CA ARG A 224 -30.24 -6.76 24.57
C ARG A 224 -30.78 -6.09 25.84
N SER A 225 -32.10 -6.20 26.04
CA SER A 225 -32.82 -5.66 27.19
C SER A 225 -32.21 -6.13 28.51
#